data_AF-A0A1I5H0X8-F1
#
_entry.id   AF-A0A1I5H0X8-F1
#
_cell.length_a   1.000
_cell.length_b   1.000
_cell.length_c   1.000
_cell.angle_alpha   90.00
_cell.angle_beta   90.00
_cell.angle_gamma   90.00
#
_symmetry.space_group_name_H-M   'P 1'
#
loop_
_entity.id
_entity.type
_entity.pdbx_description
1 polymer ?
#
loop_
_entity_poly.entity_id
_entity_poly.type
_entity_poly.pdbx_seq_one_letter_code
_entity_poly.pdbx_strand_id
1 'polypeptide(L)'
;MFVELFAPKGSLSADQRRQVAELLGSPREFVPEAERHAGITEVFGSLFHVVVHEPEVWVAGGQVLEPGGPAQYVVRVHVPGPWRKEMSEFVISWATKALATVIGDAARPYQEPVVQVHVLGVPEGGIGLLGEVARSARIVEMMGEPYRADLAAGRAVEDPLCGVIVPLDDAAITLEVDGQVHAFCCAGCRDQFAAKLG
;
A
#
# COMPACT_ATOMS: atom_id res chain seq x y z
N MET A 1 -6.41 5.31 0.32
CA MET A 1 -6.00 4.64 -0.92
C MET A 1 -7.19 3.90 -1.48
N PHE A 2 -7.45 4.05 -2.76
CA PHE A 2 -8.56 3.36 -3.42
C PHE A 2 -7.99 2.32 -4.38
N VAL A 3 -8.44 1.08 -4.25
CA VAL A 3 -7.95 -0.07 -5.00
C VAL A 3 -9.10 -0.63 -5.82
N GLU A 4 -8.87 -0.78 -7.12
CA GLU A 4 -9.83 -1.38 -8.05
C GLU A 4 -9.18 -2.63 -8.65
N LEU A 5 -9.80 -3.79 -8.46
CA LEU A 5 -9.45 -5.01 -9.18
C LEU A 5 -10.45 -5.21 -10.31
N PHE A 6 -9.97 -5.34 -11.54
CA PHE A 6 -10.77 -5.77 -12.69
C PHE A 6 -10.39 -7.20 -13.03
N ALA A 7 -11.38 -8.10 -12.99
CA ALA A 7 -11.22 -9.52 -13.28
C ALA A 7 -12.31 -9.97 -14.27
N PRO A 8 -11.98 -10.72 -15.35
CA PRO A 8 -12.98 -11.26 -16.25
C PRO A 8 -14.09 -11.99 -15.49
N LYS A 9 -15.34 -11.77 -15.89
CA LYS A 9 -16.49 -12.34 -15.19
C LYS A 9 -16.35 -13.86 -15.06
N GLY A 10 -16.43 -14.36 -13.84
CA GLY A 10 -16.31 -15.79 -13.56
C GLY A 10 -14.88 -16.35 -13.55
N SER A 11 -13.84 -15.52 -13.71
CA SER A 11 -12.44 -15.97 -13.53
C SER A 11 -12.06 -16.23 -12.07
N LEU A 12 -12.80 -15.63 -11.14
CA LEU A 12 -12.65 -15.82 -9.70
C LEU A 12 -13.96 -16.33 -9.10
N SER A 13 -13.89 -17.31 -8.20
CA SER A 13 -15.04 -17.71 -7.37
C SER A 13 -15.43 -16.58 -6.39
N ALA A 14 -16.58 -16.71 -5.73
CA ALA A 14 -17.01 -15.74 -4.72
C ALA A 14 -16.01 -15.65 -3.55
N ASP A 15 -15.46 -16.78 -3.13
CA ASP A 15 -14.47 -16.83 -2.04
C ASP A 15 -13.13 -16.26 -2.49
N GLN A 16 -12.69 -16.57 -3.71
CA GLN A 16 -11.48 -15.98 -4.29
C GLN A 16 -11.60 -14.46 -4.41
N ARG A 17 -12.75 -13.93 -4.86
CA ARG A 17 -13.00 -12.48 -4.91
C ARG A 17 -12.92 -11.82 -3.53
N ARG A 18 -13.48 -12.46 -2.49
CA ARG A 18 -13.40 -11.95 -1.12
C ARG A 18 -11.96 -11.98 -0.61
N GLN A 19 -11.27 -13.11 -0.78
CA GLN A 19 -9.90 -13.28 -0.31
C GLN A 19 -8.94 -12.28 -0.97
N VAL A 20 -9.00 -12.10 -2.29
CA VAL A 20 -8.14 -11.12 -2.96
C VAL A 20 -8.48 -9.69 -2.55
N ALA A 21 -9.77 -9.38 -2.33
CA ALA A 21 -10.16 -8.05 -1.85
C ALA A 21 -9.63 -7.76 -0.44
N GLU A 22 -9.64 -8.76 0.45
CA GLU A 22 -9.07 -8.65 1.79
C GLU A 22 -7.54 -8.47 1.76
N LEU A 23 -6.84 -9.23 0.91
CA LEU A 23 -5.40 -9.09 0.71
C LEU A 23 -5.03 -7.71 0.13
N LEU A 24 -5.81 -7.23 -0.85
CA LEU A 24 -5.66 -5.90 -1.43
C LEU A 24 -6.13 -4.76 -0.49
N GLY A 25 -6.90 -5.07 0.54
CA GLY A 25 -7.41 -4.11 1.52
C GLY A 25 -6.58 -4.05 2.80
N SER A 26 -5.67 -5.01 2.97
CA SER A 26 -4.81 -5.11 4.13
C SER A 26 -3.41 -4.62 3.76
N PRO A 27 -3.13 -3.32 3.91
CA PRO A 27 -1.78 -2.84 3.74
C PRO A 27 -0.85 -3.28 4.87
N ARG A 28 -1.29 -4.19 5.77
CA ARG A 28 -0.40 -4.81 6.75
C ARG A 28 0.76 -5.56 6.10
N GLU A 29 0.65 -5.93 4.82
CA GLU A 29 1.78 -6.43 4.02
C GLU A 29 2.71 -5.31 3.48
N PHE A 30 2.43 -4.02 3.72
CA PHE A 30 3.28 -2.88 3.35
C PHE A 30 4.52 -2.75 4.22
N VAL A 31 4.47 -3.31 5.41
CA VAL A 31 5.55 -3.20 6.38
C VAL A 31 5.75 -4.61 6.97
N PRO A 32 6.97 -5.17 6.93
CA PRO A 32 7.29 -6.44 7.56
C PRO A 32 6.75 -6.51 8.99
N GLU A 33 6.32 -7.69 9.45
CA GLU A 33 5.66 -7.80 10.76
C GLU A 33 6.47 -7.24 11.93
N ALA A 34 7.78 -7.45 11.90
CA ALA A 34 8.72 -6.95 12.90
C ALA A 34 8.91 -5.43 12.88
N GLU A 35 8.40 -4.74 11.86
CA GLU A 35 8.61 -3.33 11.58
C GLU A 35 7.31 -2.51 11.69
N ARG A 36 6.20 -3.15 12.10
CA ARG A 36 4.87 -2.53 12.18
C ARG A 36 4.64 -1.88 13.54
N HIS A 37 4.56 -0.54 13.57
CA HIS A 37 3.86 0.14 14.66
C HIS A 37 2.35 -0.03 14.50
N ALA A 38 1.71 -0.63 15.50
CA ALA A 38 0.31 -1.02 15.43
C ALA A 38 -0.63 0.17 15.14
N GLY A 39 -0.42 1.32 15.81
CA GLY A 39 -1.26 2.51 15.62
C GLY A 39 -1.09 3.17 14.24
N ILE A 40 0.15 3.27 13.75
CA ILE A 40 0.44 3.80 12.40
C ILE A 40 -0.21 2.91 11.34
N THR A 41 -0.05 1.58 11.50
CA THR A 41 -0.58 0.58 10.57
C THR A 41 -2.11 0.56 10.56
N GLU A 42 -2.76 0.74 11.72
CA GLU A 42 -4.22 0.76 11.82
C GLU A 42 -4.81 1.98 11.11
N VAL A 43 -4.28 3.18 11.38
CA VAL A 43 -4.73 4.39 10.69
C VAL A 43 -4.49 4.29 9.19
N PHE A 44 -3.29 3.89 8.77
CA PHE A 44 -2.98 3.73 7.35
C PHE A 44 -3.89 2.70 6.68
N GLY A 45 -4.12 1.56 7.35
CA GLY A 45 -5.05 0.52 6.91
C GLY A 45 -6.48 0.99 6.74
N SER A 46 -6.98 1.80 7.68
CA SER A 46 -8.34 2.35 7.62
C SER A 46 -8.61 3.22 6.38
N LEU A 47 -7.55 3.73 5.73
CA LEU A 47 -7.68 4.54 4.53
C LEU A 47 -7.77 3.71 3.26
N PHE A 48 -7.58 2.39 3.31
CA PHE A 48 -7.65 1.52 2.13
C PHE A 48 -9.08 1.04 1.86
N HIS A 49 -9.52 1.23 0.64
CA HIS A 49 -10.83 0.82 0.15
C HIS A 49 -10.61 -0.03 -1.09
N VAL A 50 -11.25 -1.19 -1.17
CA VAL A 50 -11.12 -2.11 -2.32
C VAL A 50 -12.47 -2.34 -2.95
N VAL A 51 -12.49 -2.29 -4.28
CA VAL A 51 -13.63 -2.72 -5.09
C VAL A 51 -13.17 -3.74 -6.12
N VAL A 52 -14.01 -4.74 -6.38
CA VAL A 52 -13.77 -5.77 -7.39
C VAL A 52 -14.82 -5.64 -8.48
N HIS A 53 -14.36 -5.48 -9.72
CA HIS A 53 -15.17 -5.35 -10.91
C HIS A 53 -15.08 -6.61 -11.75
N GLU A 54 -16.25 -7.12 -12.16
CA GLU A 54 -16.40 -8.17 -13.16
C GLU A 54 -17.01 -7.56 -14.43
N PRO A 55 -16.20 -6.91 -15.30
CA PRO A 55 -16.71 -6.32 -16.53
C PRO A 55 -17.39 -7.39 -17.39
N GLU A 56 -18.46 -6.97 -18.06
CA GLU A 56 -19.24 -7.84 -18.94
C GLU A 56 -18.44 -8.30 -20.17
N VAL A 57 -17.59 -7.41 -20.70
CA VAL A 57 -16.76 -7.69 -21.87
C VAL A 57 -15.31 -7.31 -21.56
N TRP A 58 -14.39 -8.22 -21.85
CA TRP A 58 -12.96 -7.99 -21.82
C TRP A 58 -12.34 -8.47 -23.11
N VAL A 59 -11.58 -7.60 -23.80
CA VAL A 59 -10.84 -7.96 -25.01
C VAL A 59 -9.35 -7.76 -24.75
N ALA A 60 -8.56 -8.81 -25.00
CA ALA A 60 -7.11 -8.75 -24.93
C ALA A 60 -6.50 -9.43 -26.16
N GLY A 61 -5.49 -8.80 -26.77
CA GLY A 61 -4.91 -9.30 -28.02
C GLY A 61 -5.91 -9.44 -29.18
N GLY A 62 -6.99 -8.65 -29.16
CA GLY A 62 -8.07 -8.73 -30.16
C GLY A 62 -9.03 -9.92 -29.99
N GLN A 63 -8.96 -10.65 -28.87
CA GLN A 63 -9.85 -11.77 -28.55
C GLN A 63 -10.66 -11.45 -27.30
N VAL A 64 -11.95 -11.82 -27.30
CA VAL A 64 -12.79 -11.76 -26.09
C VAL A 64 -12.28 -12.82 -25.10
N LEU A 65 -12.10 -12.43 -23.84
CA LEU A 65 -11.74 -13.36 -22.78
C LEU A 65 -13.00 -14.06 -22.27
N GLU A 66 -13.14 -15.34 -22.59
CA GLU A 66 -14.26 -16.16 -22.15
C GLU A 66 -14.13 -16.56 -20.67
N PRO A 67 -15.26 -16.71 -19.95
CA PRO A 67 -15.28 -17.28 -18.60
C PRO A 67 -14.59 -18.66 -18.56
N GLY A 68 -13.64 -18.84 -17.65
CA GLY A 68 -12.87 -20.09 -17.50
C GLY A 68 -11.65 -20.22 -18.44
N GLY A 69 -11.39 -19.24 -19.32
CA GLY A 69 -10.16 -19.15 -20.10
C GLY A 69 -8.95 -18.58 -19.32
N PRO A 70 -7.80 -18.37 -19.99
CA PRO A 70 -6.63 -17.76 -19.36
C PRO A 70 -6.96 -16.32 -18.92
N ALA A 71 -7.16 -16.13 -17.62
CA ALA A 71 -7.58 -14.84 -17.07
C ALA A 71 -6.43 -13.82 -17.07
N GLN A 72 -6.77 -12.56 -17.35
CA GLN A 72 -5.94 -11.39 -17.14
C GLN A 72 -6.58 -10.52 -16.07
N TYR A 73 -5.78 -9.77 -15.33
CA TYR A 73 -6.22 -8.93 -14.22
C TYR A 73 -5.58 -7.56 -14.33
N VAL A 74 -6.35 -6.53 -14.02
CA VAL A 74 -5.83 -5.17 -13.84
C VAL A 74 -6.12 -4.73 -12.43
N VAL A 75 -5.08 -4.30 -11.70
CA VAL A 75 -5.22 -3.66 -10.39
C VAL A 75 -4.87 -2.19 -10.56
N ARG A 76 -5.78 -1.30 -10.16
CA ARG A 76 -5.49 0.14 -10.09
C ARG A 76 -5.43 0.55 -8.62
N VAL A 77 -4.40 1.29 -8.27
CA VAL A 77 -4.19 1.76 -6.90
C VAL A 77 -4.00 3.27 -6.95
N HIS A 78 -4.95 3.99 -6.36
CA HIS A 78 -4.92 5.44 -6.23
C HIS A 78 -4.22 5.81 -4.92
N VAL A 79 -3.10 6.54 -5.07
CA VAL A 79 -2.25 7.01 -3.98
C VAL A 79 -2.07 8.53 -4.06
N PRO A 80 -1.66 9.24 -2.98
CA PRO A 80 -1.34 10.64 -3.08
C PRO A 80 -0.24 10.87 -4.11
N GLY A 81 -0.41 11.91 -4.93
CA GLY A 81 0.49 12.23 -6.04
C GLY A 81 1.97 12.24 -5.65
N PRO A 82 2.37 12.91 -4.54
CA PRO A 82 3.75 12.91 -4.08
C PRO A 82 4.32 11.52 -3.77
N TRP A 83 3.48 10.60 -3.27
CA TRP A 83 3.91 9.26 -2.87
C TRP A 83 3.99 8.28 -4.05
N ARG A 84 3.37 8.60 -5.18
CA ARG A 84 3.21 7.69 -6.32
C ARG A 84 4.51 7.05 -6.76
N LYS A 85 5.58 7.84 -6.92
CA LYS A 85 6.86 7.32 -7.43
C LYS A 85 7.47 6.32 -6.44
N GLU A 86 7.57 6.70 -5.18
CA GLU A 86 8.22 5.91 -4.13
C GLU A 86 7.42 4.64 -3.78
N MET A 87 6.08 4.73 -3.80
CA MET A 87 5.23 3.56 -3.54
C MET A 87 5.12 2.60 -4.73
N SER A 88 5.59 2.97 -5.93
CA SER A 88 5.27 2.21 -7.15
C SER A 88 5.80 0.78 -7.11
N GLU A 89 7.09 0.58 -6.84
CA GLU A 89 7.71 -0.76 -6.82
C GLU A 89 7.03 -1.66 -5.79
N PHE A 90 6.77 -1.10 -4.61
CA PHE A 90 6.09 -1.79 -3.54
C PHE A 90 4.66 -2.22 -3.94
N VAL A 91 3.85 -1.27 -4.40
CA VAL A 91 2.44 -1.51 -4.75
C VAL A 91 2.32 -2.53 -5.87
N ILE A 92 3.22 -2.48 -6.86
CA ILE A 92 3.28 -3.46 -7.96
C ILE A 92 3.56 -4.86 -7.41
N SER A 93 4.58 -5.01 -6.58
CA SER A 93 4.96 -6.29 -5.97
C SER A 93 3.82 -6.87 -5.13
N TRP A 94 3.25 -6.05 -4.24
CA TRP A 94 2.16 -6.42 -3.35
C TRP A 94 0.89 -6.85 -4.09
N ALA A 95 0.40 -6.05 -5.04
CA ALA A 95 -0.83 -6.38 -5.76
C ALA A 95 -0.66 -7.65 -6.61
N THR A 96 0.53 -7.85 -7.19
CA THR A 96 0.88 -9.06 -7.93
C THR A 96 0.85 -10.28 -7.01
N LYS A 97 1.47 -10.17 -5.82
CA LYS A 97 1.47 -11.23 -4.81
C LYS A 97 0.06 -11.57 -4.32
N ALA A 98 -0.76 -10.57 -4.02
CA ALA A 98 -2.14 -10.76 -3.58
C ALA A 98 -2.96 -11.60 -4.59
N LEU A 99 -2.82 -11.32 -5.89
CA LEU A 99 -3.44 -12.14 -6.93
C LEU A 99 -2.81 -13.52 -7.06
N ALA A 100 -1.48 -13.62 -7.04
CA ALA A 100 -0.76 -14.89 -7.11
C ALA A 100 -1.17 -15.88 -6.00
N THR A 101 -1.51 -15.37 -4.81
CA THR A 101 -2.00 -16.19 -3.68
C THR A 101 -3.37 -16.83 -3.94
N VAL A 102 -4.20 -16.21 -4.80
CA VAL A 102 -5.61 -16.58 -4.96
C VAL A 102 -5.86 -17.35 -6.26
N ILE A 103 -5.09 -17.05 -7.31
CA ILE A 103 -5.21 -17.74 -8.60
C ILE A 103 -4.56 -19.12 -8.52
N GLY A 104 -5.08 -20.09 -9.29
CA GLY A 104 -4.65 -21.49 -9.23
C GLY A 104 -3.18 -21.77 -9.66
N ASP A 105 -2.49 -20.78 -10.23
CA ASP A 105 -1.07 -20.84 -10.58
C ASP A 105 -0.34 -19.61 -10.05
N ALA A 106 0.34 -19.77 -8.91
CA ALA A 106 1.03 -18.68 -8.23
C ALA A 106 2.30 -18.19 -8.96
N ALA A 107 2.88 -18.99 -9.86
CA ALA A 107 4.08 -18.61 -10.58
C ALA A 107 3.77 -17.74 -11.81
N ARG A 108 2.61 -17.97 -12.42
CA ARG A 108 2.19 -17.34 -13.68
C ARG A 108 2.26 -15.81 -13.70
N PRO A 109 1.85 -15.04 -12.68
CA PRO A 109 1.94 -13.58 -12.68
C PRO A 109 3.36 -13.02 -12.79
N TYR A 110 4.36 -13.84 -12.49
CA TYR A 110 5.77 -13.47 -12.55
C TYR A 110 6.45 -13.93 -13.85
N GLN A 111 5.75 -14.70 -14.68
CA GLN A 111 6.28 -15.26 -15.93
C GLN A 111 5.53 -14.72 -17.16
N GLU A 112 4.24 -14.40 -16.99
CA GLU A 112 3.37 -13.85 -18.02
C GLU A 112 2.75 -12.52 -17.54
N PRO A 113 2.45 -11.58 -18.45
CA PRO A 113 1.81 -10.30 -18.11
C PRO A 113 0.31 -10.46 -17.84
N VAL A 114 -0.07 -11.41 -16.99
CA VAL A 114 -1.46 -11.73 -16.64
C VAL A 114 -1.99 -10.84 -15.52
N VAL A 115 -1.11 -10.16 -14.78
CA VAL A 115 -1.47 -9.14 -13.80
C VAL A 115 -0.80 -7.84 -14.21
N GLN A 116 -1.61 -6.82 -14.49
CA GLN A 116 -1.12 -5.47 -14.74
C GLN A 116 -1.51 -4.57 -13.57
N VAL A 117 -0.52 -3.89 -12.99
CA VAL A 117 -0.75 -2.98 -11.86
C VAL A 117 -0.53 -1.53 -12.32
N HIS A 118 -1.51 -0.66 -12.09
CA HIS A 118 -1.42 0.78 -12.34
C HIS A 118 -1.36 1.53 -11.01
N VAL A 119 -0.27 2.26 -10.79
CA VAL A 119 -0.13 3.14 -9.63
C VAL A 119 -0.45 4.56 -10.05
N LEU A 120 -1.62 5.04 -9.63
CA LEU A 120 -2.21 6.29 -10.06
C LEU A 120 -2.04 7.32 -8.94
N GLY A 121 -1.37 8.44 -9.24
CA GLY A 121 -1.19 9.54 -8.30
C GLY A 121 -2.38 10.50 -8.36
N VAL A 122 -3.14 10.62 -7.28
CA VAL A 122 -4.17 11.65 -7.12
C VAL A 122 -3.47 12.99 -6.86
N PRO A 123 -3.67 14.04 -7.68
CA PRO A 123 -3.04 15.34 -7.47
C PRO A 123 -3.31 15.91 -6.07
N GLU A 124 -2.39 16.70 -5.54
CA GLU A 124 -2.57 17.36 -4.25
C GLU A 124 -3.87 18.17 -4.21
N GLY A 125 -4.65 17.99 -3.15
CA GLY A 125 -5.98 18.56 -3.00
C GLY A 125 -7.11 17.78 -3.71
N GLY A 126 -6.79 16.70 -4.43
CA GLY A 126 -7.77 15.82 -5.09
C GLY A 126 -8.34 14.73 -4.18
N ILE A 127 -7.88 14.61 -2.94
CA ILE A 127 -8.38 13.67 -1.93
C ILE A 127 -9.22 14.46 -0.92
N GLY A 128 -10.43 13.97 -0.62
CA GLY A 128 -11.28 14.47 0.45
C GLY A 128 -11.37 13.47 1.60
N LEU A 129 -11.16 13.91 2.84
CA LEU A 129 -11.36 13.11 4.04
C LEU A 129 -12.08 13.96 5.08
N LEU A 130 -13.02 13.35 5.83
CA LEU A 130 -13.78 14.03 6.89
C LEU A 130 -14.51 15.31 6.43
N GLY A 131 -14.89 15.37 5.15
CA GLY A 131 -15.55 16.54 4.56
C GLY A 131 -14.61 17.69 4.16
N GLU A 132 -13.29 17.51 4.28
CA GLU A 132 -12.28 18.53 3.98
C GLU A 132 -11.27 18.05 2.93
N VAL A 133 -10.56 19.01 2.34
CA VAL A 133 -9.46 18.74 1.41
C VAL A 133 -8.27 18.14 2.18
N ALA A 134 -7.96 16.87 1.90
CA ALA A 134 -6.84 16.17 2.49
C ALA A 134 -5.63 16.20 1.54
N ARG A 135 -4.62 16.98 1.91
CA ARG A 135 -3.28 16.92 1.29
C ARG A 135 -2.50 15.73 1.83
N SER A 136 -1.45 15.29 1.13
CA SER A 136 -0.61 14.18 1.61
C SER A 136 -0.09 14.41 3.03
N ALA A 137 0.32 15.63 3.39
CA ALA A 137 0.74 15.99 4.74
C ALA A 137 -0.33 15.73 5.81
N ARG A 138 -1.61 15.97 5.50
CA ARG A 138 -2.71 15.67 6.43
C ARG A 138 -2.84 14.17 6.70
N ILE A 139 -2.56 13.34 5.68
CA ILE A 139 -2.58 11.88 5.83
C ILE A 139 -1.44 11.43 6.74
N VAL A 140 -0.24 12.01 6.60
CA VAL A 140 0.90 11.79 7.52
C VAL A 140 0.53 12.16 8.96
N GLU A 141 -0.05 13.35 9.17
CA GLU A 141 -0.48 13.80 10.50
C GLU A 141 -1.47 12.81 11.13
N MET A 142 -2.46 12.34 10.37
CA MET A 142 -3.44 11.37 10.86
C MET A 142 -2.75 10.08 11.33
N MET A 143 -1.71 9.62 10.62
CA MET A 143 -0.93 8.43 11.02
C MET A 143 -0.15 8.65 12.32
N GLY A 144 0.30 9.86 12.59
CA GLY A 144 1.02 10.23 13.82
C GLY A 144 0.11 10.58 15.01
N GLU A 145 -1.18 10.84 14.78
CA GLU A 145 -2.13 11.25 15.82
C GLU A 145 -2.13 10.35 17.07
N PRO A 146 -2.10 9.01 16.95
CA PRO A 146 -2.08 8.12 18.11
C PRO A 146 -0.89 8.35 19.07
N TYR A 147 0.23 8.90 18.57
CA TYR A 147 1.49 9.04 19.29
C TYR A 147 1.84 10.49 19.64
N ARG A 148 0.93 11.44 19.39
CA ARG A 148 1.18 12.87 19.65
C ARG A 148 1.49 13.17 21.13
N ALA A 149 0.83 12.48 22.05
CA ALA A 149 1.09 12.62 23.49
C ALA A 149 2.47 12.04 23.89
N ASP A 150 2.91 10.98 23.22
CA ASP A 150 4.24 10.39 23.43
C ASP A 150 5.34 11.31 22.91
N LEU A 151 5.12 11.98 21.76
CA LEU A 151 6.03 12.99 21.23
C LEU A 151 6.22 14.13 22.24
N ALA A 152 5.13 14.68 22.77
CA ALA A 152 5.19 15.75 23.77
C ALA A 152 5.90 15.32 25.07
N ALA A 153 5.88 14.03 25.39
CA ALA A 153 6.55 13.46 26.56
C ALA A 153 7.96 12.93 26.27
N GLY A 154 8.50 13.12 25.07
CA GLY A 154 9.83 12.64 24.66
C GLY A 154 9.94 11.12 24.50
N ARG A 155 8.82 10.41 24.36
CA ARG A 155 8.73 8.95 24.12
C ARG A 155 8.48 8.60 22.66
N ALA A 156 8.43 9.58 21.77
CA ALA A 156 8.32 9.40 20.34
C ALA A 156 9.14 10.48 19.62
N VAL A 157 9.48 10.25 18.36
CA VAL A 157 10.18 11.22 17.49
C VAL A 157 9.53 11.25 16.12
N GLU A 158 9.75 12.31 15.37
CA GLU A 158 9.32 12.37 13.97
C GLU A 158 10.33 11.62 13.08
N ASP A 159 9.81 10.78 12.20
CA ASP A 159 10.61 10.17 11.14
C ASP A 159 11.17 11.29 10.23
N PRO A 160 12.51 11.39 10.06
CA PRO A 160 13.13 12.49 9.34
C PRO A 160 12.86 12.48 7.83
N LEU A 161 12.30 11.40 7.26
CA LEU A 161 11.90 11.35 5.86
C LEU A 161 10.43 11.67 5.64
N CYS A 162 9.53 11.04 6.39
CA CYS A 162 8.10 11.12 6.11
C CYS A 162 7.34 12.02 7.09
N GLY A 163 7.92 12.37 8.24
CA GLY A 163 7.30 13.21 9.28
C GLY A 163 6.25 12.50 10.14
N VAL A 164 6.04 11.19 9.97
CA VAL A 164 5.17 10.41 10.86
C VAL A 164 5.79 10.36 12.26
N ILE A 165 4.98 10.50 13.31
CA ILE A 165 5.42 10.34 14.70
C ILE A 165 5.58 8.85 15.01
N VAL A 166 6.78 8.45 15.42
CA VAL A 166 7.18 7.07 15.70
C VAL A 166 7.48 6.93 17.19
N PRO A 167 6.78 6.04 17.93
CA PRO A 167 7.10 5.78 19.34
C PRO A 167 8.49 5.12 19.47
N LEU A 168 9.24 5.51 20.50
CA LEU A 168 10.54 4.96 20.86
C LEU A 168 10.37 3.74 21.78
N ASP A 169 9.76 2.69 21.26
CA ASP A 169 9.62 1.39 21.93
C ASP A 169 10.54 0.34 21.31
N ASP A 170 10.51 -0.90 21.82
CA ASP A 170 11.36 -2.00 21.33
C ASP A 170 11.04 -2.40 19.87
N ALA A 171 9.91 -1.95 19.30
CA ALA A 171 9.55 -2.15 17.90
C ALA A 171 10.03 -1.00 17.00
N ALA A 172 10.66 0.05 17.56
CA ALA A 172 11.17 1.16 16.81
C ALA A 172 12.29 0.74 15.85
N ILE A 173 12.08 0.99 14.57
CA ILE A 173 13.14 0.88 13.57
C ILE A 173 14.02 2.10 13.75
N THR A 174 15.28 1.89 14.13
CA THR A 174 16.20 2.99 14.42
C THR A 174 17.49 2.91 13.61
N LEU A 175 18.15 4.05 13.46
CA LEU A 175 19.50 4.17 12.91
C LEU A 175 20.25 5.23 13.71
N GLU A 176 21.45 4.90 14.19
CA GLU A 176 22.34 5.87 14.84
C GLU A 176 23.25 6.51 13.79
N VAL A 177 23.26 7.85 13.75
CA VAL A 177 24.07 8.67 12.84
C VAL A 177 24.69 9.80 13.63
N ASP A 178 26.01 9.94 13.59
CA ASP A 178 26.75 10.97 14.32
C ASP A 178 26.41 11.04 15.84
N GLY A 179 26.11 9.89 16.45
CA GLY A 179 25.73 9.78 17.85
C GLY A 179 24.28 10.19 18.16
N GLN A 180 23.46 10.44 17.15
CA GLN A 180 22.03 10.69 17.26
C GLN A 180 21.23 9.47 16.79
N VAL A 181 20.30 9.00 17.62
CA VAL A 181 19.36 7.94 17.25
C VAL A 181 18.17 8.56 16.51
N HIS A 182 17.96 8.12 15.27
CA HIS A 182 16.77 8.40 14.47
C HIS A 182 15.82 7.21 14.51
N ALA A 183 14.50 7.44 14.50
CA ALA A 183 13.49 6.39 14.37
C ALA A 183 12.69 6.57 13.07
N PHE A 184 12.19 5.46 12.53
CA PHE A 184 11.54 5.41 11.22
C PHE A 184 10.22 4.66 11.27
N CYS A 185 9.24 5.11 10.49
CA CYS A 185 7.92 4.51 10.45
C CYS A 185 7.90 3.15 9.73
N CYS A 186 8.93 2.86 8.93
CA CYS A 186 9.15 1.58 8.22
C CYS A 186 10.62 1.46 7.77
N ALA A 187 11.11 0.26 7.44
CA ALA A 187 12.47 0.10 6.93
C ALA A 187 12.71 0.86 5.64
N GLY A 188 11.68 1.04 4.79
CA GLY A 188 11.80 1.84 3.58
C GLY A 188 12.24 3.28 3.85
N CYS A 189 11.78 3.90 4.94
CA CYS A 189 12.23 5.23 5.34
C CYS A 189 13.66 5.19 5.91
N ARG A 190 13.99 4.19 6.74
CA ARG A 190 15.36 3.99 7.23
C ARG A 190 16.36 3.83 6.08
N ASP A 191 16.06 2.98 5.12
CA ASP A 191 16.98 2.63 4.03
C ASP A 191 17.20 3.79 3.07
N GLN A 192 16.13 4.55 2.76
CA GLN A 192 16.25 5.79 2.00
C GLN A 192 17.05 6.86 2.75
N PHE A 193 16.91 6.94 4.08
CA PHE A 193 17.65 7.88 4.90
C PHE A 193 19.13 7.50 4.89
N ALA A 194 19.45 6.21 5.13
CA ALA A 194 20.79 5.68 5.04
C ALA A 194 21.43 5.91 3.66
N ALA A 195 20.67 5.73 2.57
CA ALA A 195 21.14 5.97 1.21
C ALA A 195 21.41 7.45 0.90
N LYS A 196 20.94 8.40 1.71
CA LYS A 196 21.25 9.84 1.59
C LYS A 196 22.50 10.24 2.39
N LEU A 197 23.03 9.36 3.24
CA LEU A 197 24.22 9.61 4.07
C LEU A 197 25.54 9.27 3.36
N GLY A 198 25.50 8.63 2.18
CA GLY A 198 26.65 8.22 1.37
C GLY A 198 26.25 7.85 -0.06
#